data_AF-A0A7S2WF24-F1
#
_entry.id   AF-A0A7S2WF24-F1
#
_cell.length_a   1.000
_cell.length_b   1.000
_cell.length_c   1.000
_cell.angle_alpha   90.00
_cell.angle_beta   90.00
_cell.angle_gamma   90.00
#
_symmetry.space_group_name_H-M   'P 1'
#
loop_
_entity.id
_entity.type
_entity.pdbx_description
1 polymer ?
#
loop_
_entity_poly.entity_id
_entity_poly.type
_entity_poly.pdbx_seq_one_letter_code
_entity_poly.pdbx_strand_id
1 'polypeptide(L)'
;MVQALAYSVNRAYADHGRRWGFLRVSYGLNGIVVQARDVQSIADYLRAGQARRPPDHLLFEWSEKGPGAGRPLVAFRYNLFFHLGQQSVVGNSATRFIPACYELLFDWLQAGERFDHVKCAHDLVTPCAPRPGKPPIGHHASKPKKLPAHPCSISLLDEPLLFSSARYRACAAPTAGDGLSLDTGRDGTKGGRGSHRGLPARVRVRVGRQGQDCTSTCGLYGEICDRTGFFRLNECTVIQRFMNCSECSRSVGPDQPAFEHGVGAHLAPGSSASAARHRNVAGTRCLVTSDASKSTCEAHHPKTGRFCPCVERRGKSVQAARQ
;
A
#
# COMPACT_ATOMS: atom_id res chain seq x y z
N MET A 1 6.62 -12.67 6.15
CA MET A 1 6.77 -11.89 7.40
C MET A 1 8.16 -12.07 8.01
N VAL A 2 8.56 -13.28 8.40
CA VAL A 2 9.90 -13.55 9.01
C VAL A 2 11.06 -13.00 8.17
N GLN A 3 11.01 -13.15 6.85
CA GLN A 3 12.03 -12.60 5.95
C GLN A 3 12.15 -11.07 6.01
N ALA A 4 11.04 -10.34 6.15
CA ALA A 4 11.05 -8.88 6.23
C ALA A 4 11.63 -8.40 7.58
N LEU A 5 11.32 -9.12 8.67
CA LEU A 5 11.91 -8.86 9.98
C LEU A 5 13.42 -9.14 9.97
N ALA A 6 13.82 -10.30 9.44
CA ALA A 6 15.23 -10.66 9.28
C ALA A 6 15.97 -9.64 8.41
N TYR A 7 15.34 -9.17 7.32
CA TYR A 7 15.90 -8.13 6.46
C TYR A 7 16.09 -6.80 7.19
N SER A 8 15.07 -6.32 7.93
CA SER A 8 15.14 -5.10 8.74
C SER A 8 16.28 -5.16 9.76
N VAL A 9 16.42 -6.28 10.47
CA VAL A 9 17.51 -6.50 11.44
C VAL A 9 18.87 -6.58 10.74
N ASN A 10 18.96 -7.30 9.62
CA ASN A 10 20.19 -7.43 8.85
C ASN A 10 20.65 -6.08 8.26
N ARG A 11 19.72 -5.21 7.86
CA ARG A 11 20.05 -3.85 7.41
C ARG A 11 20.62 -3.01 8.56
N ALA A 12 19.99 -3.04 9.73
CA ALA A 12 20.53 -2.39 10.92
C ALA A 12 21.93 -2.94 11.30
N TYR A 13 22.17 -4.24 11.12
CA TYR A 13 23.48 -4.86 11.30
C TYR A 13 24.52 -4.37 10.30
N ALA A 14 24.15 -4.19 9.03
CA ALA A 14 25.06 -3.70 8.00
C ALA A 14 25.50 -2.26 8.29
N ASP A 15 24.58 -1.39 8.69
CA ASP A 15 24.85 0.05 8.80
C ASP A 15 25.34 0.46 10.21
N HIS A 16 25.07 -0.34 11.24
CA HIS A 16 25.40 0.02 12.62
C HIS A 16 26.08 -1.10 13.45
N GLY A 17 26.47 -2.21 12.81
CA GLY A 17 27.17 -3.32 13.45
C GLY A 17 26.25 -4.31 14.20
N ARG A 18 26.82 -5.45 14.63
CA ARG A 18 26.06 -6.63 15.13
C ARG A 18 25.69 -6.58 16.61
N ARG A 19 25.24 -5.42 17.13
CA ARG A 19 24.93 -5.23 18.55
C ARG A 19 23.45 -5.01 18.84
N TRP A 20 22.56 -5.51 17.98
CA TRP A 20 21.11 -5.32 18.13
C TRP A 20 20.43 -6.59 18.58
N GLY A 21 19.57 -6.48 19.58
CA GLY A 21 18.99 -7.63 20.29
C GLY A 21 17.47 -7.57 20.45
N PHE A 22 16.83 -6.49 20.01
CA PHE A 22 15.39 -6.29 20.18
C PHE A 22 14.80 -5.57 18.97
N LEU A 23 13.75 -6.15 18.40
CA LEU A 23 12.94 -5.54 17.35
C LEU A 23 11.54 -5.33 17.92
N ARG A 24 11.13 -4.07 18.05
CA ARG A 24 9.81 -3.72 18.51
C ARG A 24 8.90 -3.43 17.33
N VAL A 25 7.72 -4.04 17.36
CA VAL A 25 6.69 -3.97 16.33
C VAL A 25 5.34 -3.74 17.02
N SER A 26 4.58 -2.72 16.61
CA SER A 26 3.28 -2.34 17.17
C SER A 26 2.56 -1.40 16.21
N TYR A 27 1.37 -0.92 16.59
CA TYR A 27 0.54 -0.04 15.78
C TYR A 27 1.29 1.23 15.38
N GLY A 28 1.38 1.45 14.07
CA GLY A 28 2.03 2.63 13.52
C GLY A 28 3.55 2.60 13.61
N LEU A 29 4.16 1.44 13.89
CA LEU A 29 5.62 1.33 14.03
C LEU A 29 6.27 0.59 12.88
N ASN A 30 7.16 1.32 12.24
CA ASN A 30 8.29 0.80 11.54
C ASN A 30 9.12 -0.02 12.52
N GLY A 31 9.64 -1.18 12.11
CA GLY A 31 10.44 -2.02 12.99
C GLY A 31 11.55 -1.20 13.67
N ILE A 32 11.41 -0.94 14.98
CA ILE A 32 12.41 -0.21 15.76
C ILE A 32 13.39 -1.24 16.29
N VAL A 33 14.62 -1.16 15.80
CA VAL A 33 15.71 -2.02 16.25
C VAL A 33 16.45 -1.31 17.37
N VAL A 34 16.68 -2.03 18.47
CA VAL A 34 17.36 -1.52 19.66
C VAL A 34 18.60 -2.36 20.00
N GLN A 35 19.61 -1.71 20.57
CA GLN A 35 20.86 -2.36 20.91
C GLN A 35 20.67 -3.39 22.03
N ALA A 36 21.35 -4.53 21.92
CA ALA A 36 21.30 -5.62 22.87
C ALA A 36 21.65 -5.18 24.30
N ARG A 37 22.60 -4.24 24.43
CA ARG A 37 23.01 -3.69 25.74
C ARG A 37 21.90 -2.91 26.45
N ASP A 38 20.92 -2.41 25.71
CA ASP A 38 19.86 -1.56 26.23
C ASP A 38 18.61 -2.39 26.61
N VAL A 39 18.55 -3.67 26.21
CA VAL A 39 17.38 -4.55 26.39
C VAL A 39 16.98 -4.68 27.86
N GLN A 40 17.95 -4.87 28.77
CA GLN A 40 17.65 -5.00 30.19
C GLN A 40 17.09 -3.69 30.76
N SER A 41 17.70 -2.55 30.44
CA SER A 41 17.23 -1.23 30.87
C SER A 41 15.80 -0.95 30.39
N ILE A 42 15.50 -1.31 29.14
CA ILE A 42 14.15 -1.21 28.58
C ILE A 42 13.18 -2.11 29.33
N ALA A 43 13.55 -3.38 29.55
CA ALA A 43 12.70 -4.32 30.26
C ALA A 43 12.35 -3.82 31.67
N ASP A 44 13.34 -3.30 32.40
CA ASP A 44 13.14 -2.74 33.75
C ASP A 44 12.23 -1.50 33.70
N TYR A 45 12.44 -0.62 32.72
CA TYR A 45 11.62 0.58 32.53
C TYR A 45 10.17 0.23 32.17
N LEU A 46 9.96 -0.75 31.29
CA LEU A 46 8.64 -1.25 30.92
C LEU A 46 7.92 -1.86 32.12
N ARG A 47 8.59 -2.71 32.92
CA ARG A 47 7.99 -3.31 34.13
C ARG A 47 7.58 -2.25 35.14
N ALA A 48 8.41 -1.23 35.36
CA ALA A 48 8.10 -0.15 36.29
C ALA A 48 6.96 0.76 35.78
N GLY A 49 6.85 0.94 34.46
CA GLY A 49 5.92 1.88 33.83
C GLY A 49 4.59 1.29 33.35
N GLN A 50 4.45 -0.04 33.27
CA GLN A 50 3.35 -0.69 32.54
C GLN A 50 1.94 -0.34 33.02
N ALA A 51 1.76 0.04 34.29
CA ALA A 51 0.47 0.47 34.82
C ALA A 51 0.07 1.89 34.37
N ARG A 52 1.04 2.72 33.97
CA ARG A 52 0.85 4.14 33.67
C ARG A 52 0.58 4.38 32.18
N ARG A 53 1.27 3.66 31.30
CA ARG A 53 1.27 3.89 29.85
C ARG A 53 1.47 2.58 29.09
N PRO A 54 0.99 2.49 27.83
CA PRO A 54 1.22 1.31 27.02
C PRO A 54 2.72 1.20 26.62
N PRO A 55 3.20 -0.01 26.26
CA PRO A 55 4.61 -0.29 26.05
C PRO A 55 5.29 0.58 24.98
N ASP A 56 4.56 0.98 23.96
CA ASP A 56 5.00 1.87 22.89
C ASP A 56 5.34 3.27 23.42
N HIS A 57 4.46 3.85 24.23
CA HIS A 57 4.70 5.14 24.85
C HIS A 57 5.85 5.09 25.85
N LEU A 58 5.96 3.99 26.60
CA LEU A 58 7.05 3.80 27.56
C LEU A 58 8.40 3.65 26.89
N LEU A 59 8.48 2.96 25.74
CA LEU A 59 9.74 2.86 25.00
C LEU A 59 10.19 4.23 24.46
N PHE A 60 9.27 5.02 23.92
CA PHE A 60 9.57 6.37 23.49
C PHE A 60 10.01 7.26 24.67
N GLU A 61 9.32 7.17 25.80
CA GLU A 61 9.69 7.89 27.01
C GLU A 61 11.09 7.49 27.50
N TRP A 62 11.40 6.19 27.47
CA TRP A 62 12.73 5.67 27.78
C TRP A 62 13.82 6.25 26.87
N SER A 63 13.58 6.34 25.57
CA SER A 63 14.58 6.81 24.59
C SER A 63 14.78 8.32 24.55
N GLU A 64 13.78 9.11 24.93
CA GLU A 64 13.88 10.57 24.90
C GLU A 64 14.22 11.19 26.26
N LYS A 65 13.61 10.66 27.32
CA LYS A 65 13.64 11.29 28.66
C LYS A 65 14.13 10.35 29.76
N GLY A 66 14.21 9.05 29.47
CA GLY A 66 14.58 8.03 30.43
C GLY A 66 16.06 7.65 30.37
N PRO A 67 16.41 6.48 30.94
CA PRO A 67 17.78 5.95 30.92
C PRO A 67 18.36 5.73 29.52
N GLY A 68 17.50 5.64 28.50
CA GLY A 68 17.87 5.51 27.09
C GLY A 68 18.07 6.85 26.38
N ALA A 69 17.95 8.00 27.06
CA ALA A 69 18.12 9.31 26.45
C ALA A 69 19.44 9.42 25.67
N GLY A 70 19.34 9.77 24.38
CA GLY A 70 20.48 9.89 23.48
C GLY A 70 21.04 8.57 22.94
N ARG A 71 20.45 7.42 23.31
CA ARG A 71 20.79 6.13 22.69
C ARG A 71 20.17 6.08 21.29
N PRO A 72 20.91 5.58 20.28
CA PRO A 72 20.38 5.51 18.93
C PRO A 72 19.30 4.43 18.83
N LEU A 73 18.12 4.82 18.37
CA LEU A 73 17.12 3.90 17.84
C LEU A 73 17.29 3.80 16.34
N VAL A 74 17.13 2.59 15.79
CA VAL A 74 17.11 2.39 14.35
C VAL A 74 15.69 2.15 13.91
N ALA A 75 15.14 3.11 13.16
CA ALA A 75 13.79 2.98 12.64
C ALA A 75 13.84 2.48 11.20
N PHE A 76 13.15 1.39 10.93
CA PHE A 76 12.96 0.93 9.56
C PHE A 76 12.10 1.93 8.77
N ARG A 77 12.19 1.93 7.44
CA ARG A 77 11.43 2.86 6.61
C ARG A 77 9.94 2.53 6.57
N TYR A 78 9.63 1.24 6.58
CA TYR A 78 8.31 0.74 6.23
C TYR A 78 7.57 0.13 7.41
N ASN A 79 6.25 0.30 7.42
CA ASN A 79 5.36 -0.44 8.30
C ASN A 79 5.43 -1.95 7.98
N LEU A 80 5.72 -2.79 8.96
CA LEU A 80 5.89 -4.23 8.73
C LEU A 80 4.63 -5.07 9.02
N PHE A 81 3.62 -4.48 9.66
CA PHE A 81 2.46 -5.19 10.18
C PHE A 81 1.14 -4.52 9.81
N PHE A 82 0.11 -5.33 9.65
CA PHE A 82 -1.26 -4.83 9.60
C PHE A 82 -1.76 -4.56 11.01
N HIS A 83 -2.47 -3.45 11.18
CA HIS A 83 -3.24 -3.25 12.40
C HIS A 83 -4.44 -4.19 12.43
N LEU A 84 -4.61 -4.88 13.54
CA LEU A 84 -5.80 -5.66 13.83
C LEU A 84 -6.66 -4.90 14.84
N GLY A 85 -7.91 -4.64 14.47
CA GLY A 85 -8.87 -3.92 15.31
C GLY A 85 -9.30 -2.57 14.73
N GLN A 86 -10.51 -2.17 15.09
CA GLN A 86 -11.15 -0.91 14.67
C GLN A 86 -10.91 0.23 15.67
N GLN A 87 -10.62 -0.10 16.93
CA GLN A 87 -10.49 0.86 18.01
C GLN A 87 -9.18 0.60 18.76
N SER A 88 -8.40 1.66 18.96
CA SER A 88 -7.17 1.56 19.74
C SER A 88 -7.50 1.54 21.23
N VAL A 89 -6.72 0.78 22.02
CA VAL A 89 -6.84 0.74 23.49
C VAL A 89 -6.66 2.12 24.12
N VAL A 90 -5.94 3.04 23.45
CA VAL A 90 -5.78 4.43 23.89
C VAL A 90 -6.87 5.38 23.36
N GLY A 91 -8.01 4.85 22.90
CA GLY A 91 -9.19 5.65 22.56
C GLY A 91 -9.11 6.40 21.23
N ASN A 92 -8.16 6.07 20.36
CA ASN A 92 -8.12 6.66 19.02
C ASN A 92 -9.34 6.23 18.20
N SER A 93 -9.94 7.19 17.48
CA SER A 93 -11.15 6.96 16.67
C SER A 93 -10.93 5.93 15.57
N ALA A 94 -11.99 5.18 15.23
CA ALA A 94 -12.00 4.24 14.10
C ALA A 94 -11.82 4.93 12.73
N THR A 95 -11.99 6.26 12.68
CA THR A 95 -11.73 7.09 11.49
C THR A 95 -10.25 7.39 11.29
N ARG A 96 -9.40 7.03 12.26
CA ARG A 96 -7.95 7.22 12.18
C ARG A 96 -7.37 6.28 11.11
N PHE A 97 -6.56 6.83 10.22
CA PHE A 97 -5.90 6.07 9.14
C PHE A 97 -5.17 4.82 9.67
N ILE A 98 -5.24 3.72 8.93
CA ILE A 98 -4.60 2.47 9.31
C ILE A 98 -3.55 2.18 8.23
N PRO A 99 -2.25 2.35 8.52
CA PRO A 99 -1.21 2.08 7.53
C PRO A 99 -1.24 0.60 7.13
N ALA A 100 -1.27 0.33 5.84
CA ALA A 100 -1.03 -1.01 5.32
C ALA A 100 0.44 -1.41 5.52
N CYS A 101 0.74 -2.71 5.37
CA CYS A 101 2.13 -3.13 5.24
C CYS A 101 2.83 -2.37 4.12
N TYR A 102 4.09 -2.05 4.36
CA TYR A 102 4.99 -1.30 3.49
C TYR A 102 4.62 0.17 3.28
N GLU A 103 3.62 0.68 3.99
CA GLU A 103 3.37 2.12 4.03
C GLU A 103 4.38 2.86 4.89
N LEU A 104 4.59 4.12 4.56
CA LEU A 104 5.40 5.04 5.33
C LEU A 104 4.61 5.55 6.53
N LEU A 105 5.28 5.57 7.67
CA LEU A 105 4.73 6.03 8.94
C LEU A 105 5.30 7.41 9.22
N PHE A 106 4.79 8.41 8.49
CA PHE A 106 5.32 9.77 8.52
C PHE A 106 5.02 10.46 9.86
N ASP A 107 3.79 10.96 10.00
CA ASP A 107 3.38 11.88 11.07
C ASP A 107 2.84 11.12 12.31
N TRP A 108 2.99 9.80 12.29
CA TRP A 108 2.33 8.85 13.19
C TRP A 108 3.21 8.48 14.37
N LEU A 109 4.49 8.71 14.18
CA LEU A 109 5.55 8.37 15.10
C LEU A 109 6.07 9.63 15.75
N GLN A 110 6.56 9.45 16.96
CA GLN A 110 7.27 10.51 17.63
C GLN A 110 8.60 10.80 16.90
N ALA A 111 9.15 12.00 17.10
CA ALA A 111 10.28 12.48 16.32
C ALA A 111 11.54 11.58 16.38
N GLY A 112 11.76 10.87 17.49
CA GLY A 112 12.87 9.92 17.66
C GLY A 112 12.62 8.52 17.09
N GLU A 113 11.38 8.20 16.72
CA GLU A 113 10.98 6.89 16.20
C GLU A 113 10.68 6.91 14.69
N ARG A 114 10.47 8.11 14.12
CA ARG A 114 10.17 8.27 12.70
C ARG A 114 11.40 8.03 11.84
N PHE A 115 11.18 7.41 10.68
CA PHE A 115 12.18 7.37 9.63
C PHE A 115 12.43 8.77 9.05
N ASP A 116 13.69 9.24 9.05
CA ASP A 116 14.07 10.53 8.44
C ASP A 116 14.16 10.38 6.92
N HIS A 117 13.01 10.49 6.25
CA HIS A 117 12.92 10.37 4.80
C HIS A 117 13.66 11.48 4.04
N VAL A 118 14.00 12.60 4.69
CA VAL A 118 14.76 13.67 4.05
C VAL A 118 16.24 13.30 4.01
N LYS A 119 16.82 12.89 5.15
CA LYS A 119 18.24 12.53 5.23
C LYS A 119 18.54 11.15 4.67
N CYS A 120 17.63 10.21 4.86
CA CYS A 120 17.81 8.79 4.59
C CYS A 120 16.98 8.28 3.42
N ALA A 121 16.57 9.14 2.48
CA ALA A 121 15.82 8.75 1.29
C ALA A 121 16.45 7.59 0.49
N HIS A 122 17.78 7.45 0.55
CA HIS A 122 18.59 6.45 -0.15
C HIS A 122 18.76 5.14 0.64
N ASP A 123 18.16 5.01 1.81
CA ASP A 123 18.29 3.85 2.67
C ASP A 123 16.90 3.38 3.16
N LEU A 124 16.91 2.27 3.90
CA LEU A 124 15.74 1.65 4.49
C LEU A 124 15.73 1.73 6.02
N VAL A 125 16.78 2.30 6.61
CA VAL A 125 16.89 2.54 8.05
C VAL A 125 17.28 3.99 8.34
N THR A 126 16.84 4.52 9.47
CA THR A 126 17.36 5.77 10.04
C THR A 126 17.88 5.52 11.45
N PRO A 127 19.01 6.12 11.87
CA PRO A 127 19.97 6.85 11.03
C PRO A 127 20.51 5.97 9.90
N CYS A 128 20.79 6.54 8.73
CA CYS A 128 21.31 5.79 7.58
C CYS A 128 22.83 5.89 7.50
N ALA A 129 23.45 4.94 6.80
CA ALA A 129 24.84 5.07 6.42
C ALA A 129 25.05 6.28 5.48
N PRO A 130 26.26 6.90 5.46
CA PRO A 130 26.60 7.89 4.46
C PRO A 130 26.32 7.34 3.05
N ARG A 131 25.81 8.20 2.16
CA ARG A 131 25.58 7.79 0.77
C ARG A 131 26.88 7.23 0.19
N PRO A 132 26.86 6.06 -0.48
CA PRO A 132 28.02 5.62 -1.24
C PRO A 132 28.38 6.76 -2.19
N GLY A 133 29.64 7.18 -2.14
CA GLY A 133 30.13 8.29 -2.97
C GLY A 133 29.73 8.03 -4.42
N LYS A 134 29.23 9.07 -5.11
CA LYS A 134 28.99 8.97 -6.55
C LYS A 134 30.30 8.45 -7.19
N PRO A 135 30.28 7.34 -7.96
CA PRO A 135 31.43 6.99 -8.76
C PRO A 135 31.82 8.22 -9.61
N PRO A 136 33.13 8.45 -9.85
CA PRO A 136 33.60 9.64 -10.53
C PRO A 136 32.84 9.82 -11.85
N ILE A 137 32.03 10.88 -11.91
CA ILE A 137 31.21 11.20 -13.07
C ILE A 137 32.17 11.79 -14.11
N GLY A 138 32.39 11.07 -15.21
CA GLY A 138 33.01 11.63 -16.41
C GLY A 138 32.29 12.94 -16.79
N HIS A 139 33.08 13.98 -17.04
CA HIS A 139 32.66 15.38 -17.13
C HIS A 139 31.63 15.70 -18.22
N HIS A 140 30.36 15.30 -18.09
CA HIS A 140 29.22 15.92 -18.77
C HIS A 140 27.92 15.60 -18.01
N ALA A 141 27.70 16.24 -16.86
CA ALA A 141 26.40 16.24 -16.23
C ALA A 141 26.04 17.67 -15.83
N SER A 142 25.02 18.21 -16.50
CA SER A 142 24.37 19.47 -16.18
C SER A 142 23.99 19.55 -14.70
N LYS A 143 24.03 20.77 -14.14
CA LYS A 143 23.67 21.05 -12.74
C LYS A 143 22.34 20.33 -12.40
N PRO A 144 22.27 19.56 -11.29
CA PRO A 144 21.01 18.94 -10.90
C PRO A 144 19.99 20.05 -10.66
N LYS A 145 18.92 20.07 -11.46
CA LYS A 145 17.77 20.93 -11.19
C LYS A 145 17.32 20.65 -9.76
N LYS A 146 17.23 21.69 -8.93
CA LYS A 146 16.51 21.61 -7.65
C LYS A 146 15.12 21.06 -7.97
N LEU A 147 14.86 19.81 -7.56
CA LEU A 147 13.51 19.28 -7.62
C LEU A 147 12.63 20.19 -6.75
N PRO A 148 11.48 20.67 -7.25
CA PRO A 148 10.53 21.39 -6.42
C PRO A 148 10.14 20.50 -5.22
N ALA A 149 9.83 21.14 -4.10
CA ALA A 149 9.33 20.47 -2.91
C ALA A 149 7.97 19.81 -3.21
N HIS A 150 8.02 18.63 -3.82
CA HIS A 150 6.86 17.77 -3.98
C HIS A 150 6.45 17.29 -2.59
N PRO A 151 5.14 17.18 -2.28
CA PRO A 151 4.66 16.61 -1.01
C PRO A 151 5.06 15.14 -0.79
N CYS A 152 5.80 14.54 -1.71
CA CYS A 152 6.30 13.17 -1.67
C CYS A 152 7.71 13.09 -2.28
N SER A 153 8.74 13.40 -1.50
CA SER A 153 10.15 13.14 -1.82
C SER A 153 10.54 11.68 -1.50
N ILE A 154 9.81 10.72 -2.08
CA ILE A 154 10.02 9.29 -1.82
C ILE A 154 10.95 8.74 -2.92
N SER A 155 12.12 8.19 -2.57
CA SER A 155 12.94 7.45 -3.52
C SER A 155 12.21 6.17 -3.94
N LEU A 156 11.90 6.05 -5.24
CA LEU A 156 11.16 4.95 -5.88
C LEU A 156 12.05 3.77 -6.29
N LEU A 157 13.35 3.84 -6.04
CA LEU A 157 14.33 2.92 -6.63
C LEU A 157 14.28 1.50 -6.03
N ASP A 158 13.67 1.30 -4.86
CA ASP A 158 13.84 0.07 -4.07
C ASP A 158 12.56 -0.66 -3.64
N GLU A 159 11.36 -0.35 -4.18
CA GLU A 159 10.13 -1.05 -3.79
C GLU A 159 9.25 -1.48 -4.97
N PRO A 160 8.73 -2.73 -4.97
CA PRO A 160 7.71 -3.13 -5.91
C PRO A 160 6.40 -2.39 -5.61
N LEU A 161 5.95 -1.57 -6.56
CA LEU A 161 4.64 -0.87 -6.62
C LEU A 161 3.40 -1.74 -6.26
N LEU A 162 3.59 -3.06 -6.11
CA LEU A 162 2.61 -4.06 -5.70
C LEU A 162 2.00 -3.86 -4.31
N PHE A 163 2.79 -3.43 -3.32
CA PHE A 163 2.36 -3.47 -1.91
C PHE A 163 1.91 -2.12 -1.38
N SER A 164 1.87 -1.12 -2.24
CA SER A 164 1.73 0.25 -1.82
C SER A 164 0.29 0.76 -1.83
N SER A 165 -0.06 1.56 -0.84
CA SER A 165 -1.41 2.08 -0.71
C SER A 165 -1.77 3.04 -1.82
N ALA A 166 -3.06 3.36 -1.96
CA ALA A 166 -3.52 4.28 -2.99
C ALA A 166 -2.88 5.68 -2.86
N ARG A 167 -2.54 6.11 -1.64
CA ARG A 167 -1.82 7.35 -1.37
C ARG A 167 -0.35 7.28 -1.81
N TYR A 168 0.34 6.17 -1.56
CA TYR A 168 1.68 5.94 -2.10
C TYR A 168 1.67 5.93 -3.63
N ARG A 169 0.68 5.28 -4.25
CA ARG A 169 0.55 5.25 -5.72
C ARG A 169 0.18 6.60 -6.33
N ALA A 170 -0.60 7.42 -5.63
CA ALA A 170 -0.83 8.81 -6.01
C ALA A 170 0.48 9.64 -5.99
N CYS A 171 1.44 9.27 -5.14
CA CYS A 171 2.77 9.88 -5.09
C CYS A 171 3.79 9.27 -6.07
N ALA A 172 3.57 8.05 -6.55
CA ALA A 172 4.44 7.35 -7.51
C ALA A 172 4.01 7.53 -8.98
N ALA A 173 2.89 8.21 -9.24
CA ALA A 173 2.46 8.51 -10.60
C ALA A 173 3.51 9.40 -11.29
N PRO A 174 3.98 9.07 -12.50
CA PRO A 174 4.90 9.94 -13.21
C PRO A 174 4.21 11.28 -13.45
N THR A 175 4.89 12.37 -13.12
CA THR A 175 4.53 13.69 -13.64
C THR A 175 4.47 13.58 -15.15
N ALA A 176 3.30 13.81 -15.72
CA ALA A 176 3.11 13.85 -17.16
C ALA A 176 4.09 14.89 -17.74
N GLY A 177 5.22 14.46 -18.29
CA GLY A 177 6.21 15.41 -18.78
C GLY A 177 7.63 14.94 -19.07
N ASP A 178 7.99 13.66 -18.99
CA ASP A 178 9.32 13.22 -19.46
C ASP A 178 9.19 11.99 -20.36
N GLY A 179 9.01 12.26 -21.65
CA GLY A 179 9.11 11.25 -22.70
C GLY A 179 10.57 10.89 -22.95
N LEU A 180 10.95 9.65 -22.62
CA LEU A 180 12.10 9.00 -23.23
C LEU A 180 11.58 7.95 -24.21
N SER A 181 11.66 8.33 -25.48
CA SER A 181 11.50 7.46 -26.64
C SER A 181 12.56 6.35 -26.56
N LEU A 182 12.12 5.11 -26.42
CA LEU A 182 12.94 3.95 -26.73
C LEU A 182 12.38 3.34 -28.02
N ASP A 183 13.08 3.64 -29.09
CA ASP A 183 13.03 2.91 -30.35
C ASP A 183 13.14 1.40 -30.06
N THR A 184 12.11 0.66 -30.43
CA THR A 184 12.26 -0.76 -30.73
C THR A 184 11.70 -0.99 -32.12
N GLY A 185 12.60 -1.44 -32.99
CA GLY A 185 12.35 -1.69 -34.38
C GLY A 185 11.16 -2.61 -34.59
N ARG A 186 10.30 -2.15 -35.50
CA ARG A 186 9.68 -2.90 -36.60
C ARG A 186 10.02 -4.41 -36.59
N ASP A 187 9.13 -5.21 -36.05
CA ASP A 187 8.73 -6.44 -36.72
C ASP A 187 7.24 -6.71 -36.51
N GLY A 188 6.57 -7.03 -37.61
CA GLY A 188 5.13 -6.97 -37.74
C GLY A 188 4.44 -8.24 -37.23
N THR A 189 3.65 -8.13 -36.17
CA THR A 189 2.45 -8.96 -35.99
C THR A 189 1.36 -8.16 -35.26
N LYS A 190 0.19 -8.06 -35.89
CA LYS A 190 -1.00 -7.38 -35.36
C LYS A 190 -1.53 -8.10 -34.12
N GLY A 191 -1.20 -7.59 -32.93
CA GLY A 191 -1.82 -7.98 -31.65
C GLY A 191 -2.98 -7.04 -31.29
N GLY A 192 -4.22 -7.50 -31.44
CA GLY A 192 -5.43 -6.71 -31.22
C GLY A 192 -5.64 -6.27 -29.77
N ARG A 193 -6.15 -5.04 -29.60
CA ARG A 193 -6.78 -4.59 -28.35
C ARG A 193 -7.93 -5.55 -28.03
N GLY A 194 -7.76 -6.34 -26.96
CA GLY A 194 -8.77 -7.27 -26.50
C GLY A 194 -10.03 -6.54 -26.07
N SER A 195 -10.98 -6.38 -27.00
CA SER A 195 -12.38 -6.13 -26.70
C SER A 195 -12.88 -7.29 -25.84
N HIS A 196 -13.13 -7.03 -24.55
CA HIS A 196 -13.74 -8.01 -23.66
C HIS A 196 -15.18 -8.24 -24.13
N ARG A 197 -15.42 -9.26 -24.97
CA ARG A 197 -16.77 -9.62 -25.45
C ARG A 197 -17.74 -9.65 -24.25
N GLY A 198 -18.73 -8.76 -24.26
CA GLY A 198 -19.82 -8.66 -23.28
C GLY A 198 -19.88 -7.35 -22.48
N LEU A 199 -18.75 -6.68 -22.22
CA LEU A 199 -18.72 -5.38 -21.51
C LEU A 199 -18.56 -4.22 -22.52
N PRO A 200 -19.26 -3.08 -22.35
CA PRO A 200 -19.02 -1.92 -23.19
C PRO A 200 -17.54 -1.51 -23.14
N ALA A 201 -16.95 -1.14 -24.28
CA ALA A 201 -15.51 -0.82 -24.36
C ALA A 201 -15.04 0.29 -23.41
N ARG A 202 -15.96 1.10 -22.89
CA ARG A 202 -15.73 2.16 -21.90
C ARG A 202 -15.63 1.68 -20.46
N VAL A 203 -16.11 0.47 -20.15
CA VAL A 203 -16.17 -0.07 -18.78
C VAL A 203 -14.90 -0.83 -18.47
N ARG A 204 -14.16 -0.35 -17.46
CA ARG A 204 -13.00 -1.02 -16.87
C ARG A 204 -13.43 -1.65 -15.55
N VAL A 205 -13.20 -2.95 -15.40
CA VAL A 205 -13.52 -3.66 -14.15
C VAL A 205 -12.39 -3.46 -13.15
N ARG A 206 -12.71 -2.91 -11.98
CA ARG A 206 -11.80 -2.79 -10.82
C ARG A 206 -12.24 -3.75 -9.73
N VAL A 207 -11.29 -4.27 -8.96
CA VAL A 207 -11.58 -5.20 -7.86
C VAL A 207 -11.38 -4.44 -6.54
N GLY A 208 -12.47 -4.25 -5.80
CA GLY A 208 -12.51 -3.58 -4.50
C GLY A 208 -12.06 -4.51 -3.37
N ARG A 209 -11.56 -3.92 -2.28
CA ARG A 209 -11.16 -4.65 -1.07
C ARG A 209 -12.38 -5.13 -0.27
N GLN A 210 -12.14 -6.00 0.70
CA GLN A 210 -13.17 -6.34 1.68
C GLN A 210 -13.71 -5.09 2.37
N GLY A 211 -15.04 -4.96 2.43
CA GLY A 211 -15.69 -3.79 3.02
C GLY A 211 -15.61 -2.51 2.19
N GLN A 212 -15.03 -2.54 0.99
CA GLN A 212 -14.92 -1.37 0.13
C GLN A 212 -16.06 -1.32 -0.90
N ASP A 213 -16.68 -0.14 -1.03
CA ASP A 213 -17.70 0.13 -2.05
C ASP A 213 -17.07 0.45 -3.43
N CYS A 214 -17.89 0.47 -4.48
CA CYS A 214 -17.42 0.74 -5.84
C CYS A 214 -17.21 2.22 -6.16
N THR A 215 -17.89 3.14 -5.46
CA THR A 215 -17.64 4.57 -5.58
C THR A 215 -16.21 4.90 -5.17
N SER A 216 -15.80 4.44 -3.99
CA SER A 216 -14.44 4.60 -3.49
C SER A 216 -13.44 3.81 -4.34
N THR A 217 -13.75 2.58 -4.74
CA THR A 217 -12.87 1.75 -5.59
C THR A 217 -12.55 2.43 -6.92
N CYS A 218 -13.56 2.92 -7.67
CA CYS A 218 -13.33 3.63 -8.93
C CYS A 218 -12.62 4.97 -8.70
N GLY A 219 -12.95 5.67 -7.62
CA GLY A 219 -12.34 6.94 -7.25
C GLY A 219 -10.82 6.87 -7.09
N LEU A 220 -10.28 5.74 -6.60
CA LEU A 220 -8.83 5.50 -6.52
C LEU A 220 -8.11 5.58 -7.87
N TYR A 221 -8.84 5.44 -8.98
CA TYR A 221 -8.32 5.45 -10.34
C TYR A 221 -8.76 6.70 -11.13
N GLY A 222 -9.36 7.70 -10.48
CA GLY A 222 -9.92 8.86 -11.16
C GLY A 222 -11.14 8.53 -12.02
N GLU A 223 -11.80 7.40 -11.74
CA GLU A 223 -12.95 6.87 -12.47
C GLU A 223 -14.24 7.06 -11.66
N ILE A 224 -15.39 6.88 -12.31
CA ILE A 224 -16.71 6.83 -11.66
C ILE A 224 -17.29 5.43 -11.83
N CYS A 225 -18.00 4.94 -10.82
CA CYS A 225 -18.75 3.70 -10.90
C CYS A 225 -19.94 3.84 -11.87
N ASP A 226 -20.03 2.96 -12.86
CA ASP A 226 -21.11 2.87 -13.85
C ASP A 226 -22.08 1.75 -13.44
N ARG A 227 -23.21 2.13 -12.84
CA ARG A 227 -24.25 1.18 -12.39
C ARG A 227 -24.73 0.25 -13.51
N THR A 228 -24.72 0.71 -14.76
CA THR A 228 -25.17 -0.12 -15.90
C THR A 228 -24.23 -1.30 -16.16
N GLY A 229 -22.98 -1.20 -15.73
CA GLY A 229 -21.99 -2.26 -15.88
C GLY A 229 -22.25 -3.48 -14.99
N PHE A 230 -23.07 -3.36 -13.93
CA PHE A 230 -23.35 -4.47 -13.01
C PHE A 230 -24.10 -5.62 -13.70
N PHE A 231 -25.04 -5.33 -14.61
CA PHE A 231 -25.79 -6.38 -15.33
C PHE A 231 -24.88 -7.36 -16.06
N ARG A 232 -23.84 -6.84 -16.72
CA ARG A 232 -22.88 -7.66 -17.49
C ARG A 232 -21.78 -8.26 -16.61
N LEU A 233 -21.43 -7.56 -15.54
CA LEU A 233 -20.45 -8.04 -14.58
C LEU A 233 -21.03 -9.15 -13.69
N ASN A 234 -22.35 -9.23 -13.53
CA ASN A 234 -23.03 -10.22 -12.71
C ASN A 234 -23.21 -11.59 -13.42
N GLU A 235 -22.22 -11.99 -14.22
CA GLU A 235 -22.14 -13.29 -14.86
C GLU A 235 -20.88 -13.99 -14.37
N CYS A 236 -21.02 -15.24 -13.91
CA CYS A 236 -19.90 -15.96 -13.31
C CYS A 236 -18.69 -16.07 -14.25
N THR A 237 -18.96 -16.40 -15.51
CA THR A 237 -17.96 -16.53 -16.58
C THR A 237 -17.25 -15.22 -16.89
N VAL A 238 -17.82 -14.08 -16.52
CA VAL A 238 -17.22 -12.74 -16.66
C VAL A 238 -16.32 -12.46 -15.47
N ILE A 239 -16.82 -12.58 -14.23
CA ILE A 239 -16.02 -12.29 -13.02
C ILE A 239 -14.85 -13.28 -12.83
N GLN A 240 -15.00 -14.52 -13.29
CA GLN A 240 -13.92 -15.51 -13.25
C GLN A 240 -12.68 -15.10 -14.07
N ARG A 241 -12.83 -14.20 -15.05
CA ARG A 241 -11.70 -13.65 -15.82
C ARG A 241 -10.83 -12.71 -14.98
N PHE A 242 -11.42 -12.11 -13.94
CA PHE A 242 -10.78 -11.19 -13.02
C PHE A 242 -10.30 -11.88 -11.74
N MET A 243 -10.91 -13.02 -11.40
CA MET A 243 -10.58 -13.81 -10.21
C MET A 243 -10.89 -15.29 -10.45
N ASN A 244 -9.92 -16.19 -10.27
CA ASN A 244 -10.12 -17.63 -10.49
C ASN A 244 -10.81 -18.26 -9.28
N CYS A 245 -12.10 -17.96 -9.13
CA CYS A 245 -12.92 -18.51 -8.07
C CYS A 245 -13.10 -20.01 -8.27
N SER A 246 -12.85 -20.79 -7.22
CA SER A 246 -13.07 -22.25 -7.20
C SER A 246 -14.56 -22.60 -7.23
N GLU A 247 -15.41 -21.68 -6.77
CA GLU A 247 -16.86 -21.83 -6.71
C GLU A 247 -17.55 -20.52 -7.10
N CYS A 248 -18.74 -20.63 -7.65
CA CYS A 248 -19.61 -19.50 -7.95
C CYS A 248 -20.99 -19.74 -7.38
N SER A 249 -21.39 -18.89 -6.44
CA SER A 249 -22.60 -19.09 -5.65
C SER A 249 -23.52 -17.88 -5.80
N ARG A 250 -24.83 -18.12 -5.69
CA ARG A 250 -25.80 -17.03 -5.69
C ARG A 250 -25.84 -16.38 -4.32
N SER A 251 -25.77 -15.05 -4.29
CA SER A 251 -25.91 -14.23 -3.09
C SER A 251 -26.92 -13.11 -3.34
N VAL A 252 -27.64 -12.71 -2.30
CA VAL A 252 -28.60 -11.60 -2.37
C VAL A 252 -27.98 -10.41 -1.67
N GLY A 253 -27.94 -9.27 -2.35
CA GLY A 253 -27.48 -8.03 -1.75
C GLY A 253 -27.11 -6.98 -2.80
N PRO A 254 -27.16 -5.69 -2.42
CA PRO A 254 -26.76 -4.60 -3.32
C PRO A 254 -25.23 -4.52 -3.53
N ASP A 255 -24.45 -5.26 -2.75
CA ASP A 255 -23.00 -5.35 -2.81
C ASP A 255 -22.49 -6.37 -3.86
N GLN A 256 -23.39 -7.14 -4.48
CA GLN A 256 -23.04 -8.08 -5.55
C GLN A 256 -22.80 -7.35 -6.88
N PRO A 257 -22.02 -7.90 -7.83
CA PRO A 257 -21.20 -9.11 -7.74
C PRO A 257 -19.96 -8.89 -6.86
N ALA A 258 -19.61 -9.91 -6.09
CA ALA A 258 -18.56 -9.87 -5.09
C ALA A 258 -17.71 -11.14 -5.08
N PHE A 259 -16.69 -11.17 -4.25
CA PHE A 259 -15.90 -12.37 -3.96
C PHE A 259 -15.62 -12.46 -2.46
N GLU A 260 -15.61 -13.69 -1.97
CA GLU A 260 -15.26 -14.06 -0.62
C GLU A 260 -13.93 -14.80 -0.64
N HIS A 261 -12.99 -14.37 0.20
CA HIS A 261 -11.71 -15.08 0.36
C HIS A 261 -11.91 -16.36 1.15
N GLY A 262 -11.21 -17.42 0.74
CA GLY A 262 -11.01 -18.60 1.58
C GLY A 262 -10.31 -18.24 2.89
N VAL A 263 -10.57 -19.03 3.93
CA VAL A 263 -9.98 -18.88 5.27
C VAL A 263 -8.45 -18.74 5.15
N GLY A 264 -7.89 -17.59 5.58
CA GLY A 264 -6.45 -17.32 5.56
C GLY A 264 -5.94 -16.38 4.45
N ALA A 265 -6.78 -15.94 3.51
CA ALA A 265 -6.38 -15.00 2.47
C ALA A 265 -6.79 -13.55 2.78
N HIS A 266 -5.90 -12.80 3.44
CA HIS A 266 -6.02 -11.35 3.57
C HIS A 266 -5.34 -10.67 2.38
N LEU A 267 -6.11 -10.01 1.50
CA LEU A 267 -5.53 -9.15 0.47
C LEU A 267 -4.92 -7.91 1.12
N ALA A 268 -3.63 -7.69 0.84
CA ALA A 268 -2.96 -6.44 1.20
C ALA A 268 -3.69 -5.25 0.55
N PRO A 269 -3.95 -4.16 1.28
CA PRO A 269 -4.65 -3.01 0.76
C PRO A 269 -3.73 -2.21 -0.19
N GLY A 270 -3.67 -2.55 -1.49
CA GLY A 270 -2.72 -1.82 -2.33
C GLY A 270 -2.39 -2.31 -3.74
N SER A 271 -3.05 -3.30 -4.32
CA SER A 271 -2.69 -3.73 -5.68
C SER A 271 -3.41 -2.93 -6.77
N SER A 272 -2.74 -1.95 -7.39
CA SER A 272 -2.97 -1.64 -8.81
C SER A 272 -2.01 -2.50 -9.61
N ALA A 273 -2.40 -3.74 -9.88
CA ALA A 273 -1.77 -4.51 -10.95
C ALA A 273 -2.60 -5.76 -11.24
N SER A 274 -3.37 -5.66 -12.33
CA SER A 274 -3.90 -6.72 -13.18
C SER A 274 -4.72 -7.84 -12.52
N ALA A 275 -5.82 -8.19 -13.20
CA ALA A 275 -6.59 -9.43 -13.07
C ALA A 275 -5.74 -10.73 -12.99
N ALA A 276 -4.41 -10.66 -13.17
CA ALA A 276 -3.49 -11.79 -13.13
C ALA A 276 -3.04 -12.20 -11.71
N ARG A 277 -2.96 -11.28 -10.72
CA ARG A 277 -2.50 -11.62 -9.35
C ARG A 277 -3.59 -12.05 -8.39
N HIS A 278 -4.83 -11.66 -8.65
CA HIS A 278 -6.03 -12.10 -7.93
C HIS A 278 -6.57 -13.45 -8.44
N ARG A 279 -5.89 -14.01 -9.43
CA ARG A 279 -6.37 -15.11 -10.24
C ARG A 279 -6.08 -16.48 -9.66
N ASN A 280 -5.64 -16.64 -8.40
CA ASN A 280 -5.32 -17.96 -7.82
C ASN A 280 -5.22 -17.92 -6.28
N VAL A 281 -6.15 -17.23 -5.60
CA VAL A 281 -6.27 -17.39 -4.15
C VAL A 281 -7.08 -18.67 -3.89
N ALA A 282 -6.43 -19.68 -3.31
CA ALA A 282 -7.07 -20.97 -3.02
C ALA A 282 -8.33 -20.77 -2.15
N GLY A 283 -9.43 -21.41 -2.55
CA GLY A 283 -10.71 -21.36 -1.83
C GLY A 283 -11.52 -20.07 -2.00
N THR A 284 -11.23 -19.25 -3.02
CA THR A 284 -12.02 -18.04 -3.30
C THR A 284 -13.37 -18.39 -3.93
N ARG A 285 -14.45 -17.84 -3.37
CA ARG A 285 -15.82 -18.00 -3.88
C ARG A 285 -16.28 -16.70 -4.55
N CYS A 286 -16.73 -16.81 -5.79
CA CYS A 286 -17.35 -15.71 -6.52
C CYS A 286 -18.85 -15.68 -6.18
N LEU A 287 -19.39 -14.48 -6.01
CA LEU A 287 -20.78 -14.26 -5.65
C LEU A 287 -21.46 -13.43 -6.74
N VAL A 288 -22.55 -13.96 -7.27
CA VAL A 288 -23.43 -13.29 -8.23
C VAL A 288 -24.84 -13.18 -7.66
N THR A 289 -25.59 -12.16 -8.04
CA THR A 289 -27.00 -12.00 -7.64
C THR A 289 -27.94 -12.56 -8.71
N SER A 290 -29.14 -12.99 -8.32
CA SER A 290 -30.21 -13.28 -9.29
C SER A 290 -30.83 -12.02 -9.89
N ASP A 291 -30.59 -10.85 -9.27
CA ASP A 291 -31.15 -9.56 -9.65
C ASP A 291 -30.06 -8.48 -9.59
N ALA A 292 -29.40 -8.28 -10.73
CA ALA A 292 -28.32 -7.30 -10.87
C ALA A 292 -28.81 -5.85 -10.80
N SER A 293 -30.13 -5.61 -10.91
CA SER A 293 -30.70 -4.26 -10.79
C SER A 293 -30.59 -3.69 -9.37
N LYS A 294 -30.46 -4.58 -8.37
CA LYS A 294 -30.27 -4.21 -6.97
C LYS A 294 -28.82 -3.81 -6.64
N SER A 295 -27.87 -4.07 -7.53
CA SER A 295 -26.46 -3.72 -7.32
C SER A 295 -26.25 -2.21 -7.33
N THR A 296 -25.65 -1.66 -6.27
CA THR A 296 -25.39 -0.22 -6.16
C THR A 296 -23.90 0.08 -6.07
N CYS A 297 -23.48 1.33 -6.31
CA CYS A 297 -22.07 1.69 -6.25
C CYS A 297 -21.58 1.85 -4.80
N GLU A 298 -22.49 2.21 -3.90
CA GLU A 298 -22.23 2.59 -2.51
C GLU A 298 -22.31 1.41 -1.54
N ALA A 299 -22.98 0.33 -1.94
CA ALA A 299 -23.05 -0.88 -1.15
C ALA A 299 -21.66 -1.48 -0.93
N HIS A 300 -21.47 -2.02 0.26
CA HIS A 300 -20.27 -2.74 0.65
C HIS A 300 -20.68 -3.80 1.67
N HIS A 301 -19.83 -4.81 1.82
CA HIS A 301 -20.03 -5.83 2.83
C HIS A 301 -18.68 -6.18 3.47
N PRO A 302 -18.61 -6.26 4.81
CA PRO A 302 -17.33 -6.29 5.54
C PRO A 302 -16.48 -7.52 5.22
N LYS A 303 -17.09 -8.62 4.75
CA LYS A 303 -16.39 -9.89 4.50
C LYS A 303 -16.05 -10.14 3.02
N THR A 304 -16.58 -9.34 2.10
CA THR A 304 -16.47 -9.58 0.65
C THR A 304 -15.84 -8.38 -0.05
N GLY A 305 -15.04 -8.64 -1.08
CA GLY A 305 -14.59 -7.62 -2.02
C GLY A 305 -15.53 -7.53 -3.22
N ARG A 306 -15.59 -6.37 -3.89
CA ARG A 306 -16.55 -6.11 -4.98
C ARG A 306 -15.90 -6.10 -6.35
N PHE A 307 -16.61 -6.57 -7.39
CA PHE A 307 -16.23 -6.28 -8.77
C PHE A 307 -16.94 -5.01 -9.22
N CYS A 308 -16.17 -3.98 -9.54
CA CYS A 308 -16.65 -2.62 -9.76
C CYS A 308 -16.55 -2.21 -11.23
N PRO A 309 -17.66 -1.91 -11.90
CA PRO A 309 -17.66 -1.37 -13.25
C PRO A 309 -17.31 0.12 -13.20
N CYS A 310 -16.10 0.48 -13.64
CA CYS A 310 -15.61 1.85 -13.60
C CYS A 310 -15.49 2.44 -15.01
N VAL A 311 -15.83 3.72 -15.16
CA VAL A 311 -15.69 4.47 -16.41
C VAL A 311 -14.92 5.76 -16.15
N GLU A 312 -14.30 6.31 -17.19
CA GLU A 312 -13.63 7.62 -17.08
C GLU A 312 -14.62 8.72 -16.68
N ARG A 313 -14.17 9.63 -15.81
CA ARG A 313 -14.90 10.86 -15.53
C ARG A 313 -15.03 11.65 -16.82
N ARG A 314 -16.26 11.85 -17.31
CA ARG A 314 -16.51 12.80 -18.40
C ARG A 314 -16.27 14.23 -17.90
N GLY A 315 -15.03 14.70 -18.00
CA GLY A 315 -14.67 16.11 -17.95
C GLY A 315 -14.50 16.63 -19.37
N LYS A 316 -15.27 17.68 -19.71
CA LYS A 316 -15.35 18.44 -20.97
C LYS A 316 -14.32 18.04 -22.05
N SER A 317 -14.85 17.64 -23.21
CA SER A 317 -14.16 17.78 -24.49
C SER A 317 -13.47 19.14 -24.56
N VAL A 318 -12.13 19.14 -24.52
CA VAL A 318 -11.38 20.28 -25.05
C VAL A 318 -11.66 20.29 -26.54
N GLN A 319 -12.60 21.13 -26.96
CA GLN A 319 -12.65 21.61 -28.32
C GLN A 319 -11.34 22.36 -28.59
N ALA A 320 -10.33 21.65 -29.06
CA ALA A 320 -9.28 22.23 -29.89
C ALA A 320 -9.68 21.96 -31.34
N ALA A 321 -10.78 22.59 -31.77
CA ALA A 321 -11.09 22.77 -33.17
C ALA A 321 -10.49 24.12 -33.56
N ARG A 322 -9.53 24.06 -34.49
CA ARG A 322 -9.25 25.06 -35.53
C ARG A 322 -9.46 26.52 -35.15
N GLN A 323 -8.36 27.23 -34.93
CA GLN A 323 -8.04 28.50 -35.57
C GLN A 323 -6.53 28.70 -35.52
#